data_AF-A0A0S9KQ12-F1
#
_entry.id   AF-A0A0S9KQ12-F1
#
_cell.length_a   1.000
_cell.length_b   1.000
_cell.length_c   1.000
_cell.angle_alpha   90.00
_cell.angle_beta   90.00
_cell.angle_gamma   90.00
#
_symmetry.space_group_name_H-M   'P 1'
#
loop_
_entity.id
_entity.type
_entity.pdbx_description
1 polymer ?
#
loop_
_entity_poly.entity_id
_entity_poly.type
_entity_poly.pdbx_seq_one_letter_code
_entity_poly.pdbx_strand_id
1 'polypeptide(L)'
;MARTVQQKLDDFKSVSDYSSLANAAKAGAVYVPAGATAIPSGTPATAYSTSWIFDSYRAVPVYLAEAGETAQFSRRTQYDRMPGPHVGIMNQASALIARPVGSGTNGPTSADYGMTISMIKEGWPSSTVAGEIDGLNIVVRNSSSTGGGYNGDCAGILANVGVTGNGYAAVLESQCSVLSNTGAILHQIAAQQSVVDPVAGNYLGYYCTPSVGDGTAAFYAAASNSNSWEYLFRGDTSQGVPGRQAFNITGTGQAEFFDILGGGSRRTVRNNAGVLSVLNNARTVETLTLNDAGTLSVTGSMNTGAGGNYAIGNVQVVRAREVGYAAMTGTADKGSVFNQSTVTLQQLAARVKSLQDSLMLHGLIGV
;
A
#
# COMPACT_ATOMS: atom_id res chain seq x y z
N MET A 1 9.78 14.48 15.44
CA MET A 1 11.04 13.88 14.96
C MET A 1 11.10 12.46 15.48
N ALA A 2 11.26 11.45 14.61
CA ALA A 2 11.34 10.05 15.00
C ALA A 2 12.65 9.78 15.77
N ARG A 3 12.60 8.95 16.82
CA ARG A 3 13.77 8.55 17.62
C ARG A 3 14.82 7.85 16.74
N THR A 4 16.11 8.05 17.06
CA THR A 4 17.24 7.42 16.38
C THR A 4 17.32 5.91 16.66
N VAL A 5 18.02 5.15 15.82
CA VAL A 5 18.11 3.68 15.96
C VAL A 5 18.80 3.26 17.25
N GLN A 6 19.84 3.98 17.67
CA GLN A 6 20.51 3.73 18.95
C GLN A 6 19.51 3.83 20.11
N GLN A 7 18.66 4.86 20.09
CA GLN A 7 17.64 5.06 21.12
C GLN A 7 16.54 3.98 21.11
N LYS A 8 16.24 3.34 19.97
CA LYS A 8 15.24 2.25 19.89
C LYS A 8 15.84 0.88 20.25
N LEU A 9 17.15 0.70 20.05
CA LEU A 9 17.88 -0.51 20.43
C LEU A 9 18.23 -0.51 21.94
N ASP A 10 18.53 0.65 22.52
CA ASP A 10 18.82 0.82 23.96
C ASP A 10 17.60 0.57 24.86
N ASP A 11 16.38 0.52 24.29
CA ASP A 11 15.15 0.17 25.02
C ASP A 11 15.03 -1.36 25.28
N PHE A 12 15.93 -2.18 24.72
CA PHE A 12 16.01 -3.62 24.96
C PHE A 12 17.21 -3.96 25.85
N LYS A 13 16.93 -4.47 27.05
CA LYS A 13 17.96 -4.86 28.01
C LYS A 13 18.86 -5.96 27.45
N SER A 14 20.15 -5.67 27.31
CA SER A 14 21.17 -6.62 26.85
C SER A 14 21.63 -7.53 27.99
N VAL A 15 22.40 -8.58 27.67
CA VAL A 15 22.96 -9.51 28.69
C VAL A 15 23.84 -8.78 29.72
N SER A 16 24.42 -7.62 29.39
CA SER A 16 25.16 -6.81 30.37
C SER A 16 24.25 -6.10 31.38
N ASP A 17 22.99 -5.79 31.03
CA ASP A 17 22.01 -5.19 31.95
C ASP A 17 21.51 -6.16 33.02
N TYR A 18 21.69 -7.47 32.80
CA TYR A 18 21.45 -8.49 33.83
C TYR A 18 22.53 -8.51 34.92
N SER A 19 23.74 -8.02 34.63
CA SER A 19 24.84 -7.99 35.61
C SER A 19 24.71 -6.86 36.64
N SER A 20 23.94 -5.81 36.33
CA SER A 20 23.66 -4.69 37.24
C SER A 20 22.32 -4.82 37.99
N LEU A 21 21.51 -5.85 37.68
CA LEU A 21 20.25 -6.16 38.35
C LEU A 21 20.43 -6.93 39.68
N ALA A 22 21.55 -6.74 40.37
CA ALA A 22 21.81 -7.31 41.70
C ALA A 22 20.82 -6.86 42.80
N ASN A 23 19.83 -6.02 42.47
CA ASN A 23 18.74 -5.62 43.38
C ASN A 23 17.31 -5.93 42.86
N ALA A 24 17.14 -6.61 41.72
CA ALA A 24 15.79 -6.97 41.22
C ALA A 24 15.33 -8.39 41.61
N ALA A 25 16.11 -9.09 42.43
CA ALA A 25 15.72 -10.37 43.03
C ALA A 25 15.47 -10.21 44.54
N LYS A 26 14.40 -9.49 44.91
CA LYS A 26 13.60 -9.90 46.07
C LYS A 26 12.33 -10.55 45.55
N ALA A 27 12.28 -11.87 45.71
CA ALA A 27 11.16 -12.70 45.33
C ALA A 27 9.84 -12.20 45.94
N GLY A 28 8.78 -12.26 45.13
CA GLY A 28 7.37 -12.39 45.52
C GLY A 28 6.90 -11.60 46.74
N ALA A 29 6.35 -10.40 46.51
CA ALA A 29 5.36 -9.82 47.41
C ALA A 29 4.18 -9.34 46.58
N VAL A 30 3.15 -10.18 46.48
CA VAL A 30 1.78 -9.72 46.18
C VAL A 30 1.34 -8.92 47.39
N TYR A 31 1.12 -7.62 47.23
CA TYR A 31 0.59 -6.77 48.29
C TYR A 31 -0.90 -7.09 48.45
N VAL A 32 -1.23 -7.91 49.46
CA VAL A 32 -2.61 -8.15 49.87
C VAL A 32 -3.00 -7.03 50.84
N PRO A 33 -3.98 -6.16 50.52
CA PRO A 33 -4.44 -5.13 51.44
C PRO A 33 -4.94 -5.77 52.74
N ALA A 34 -4.65 -5.12 53.88
CA ALA A 34 -5.11 -5.56 55.19
C ALA A 34 -6.65 -5.56 55.23
N GLY A 35 -7.24 -6.75 55.04
CA GLY A 35 -8.69 -6.94 54.93
C GLY A 35 -9.12 -8.11 54.04
N ALA A 36 -8.24 -8.68 53.21
CA ALA A 36 -8.58 -9.87 52.44
C ALA A 36 -8.41 -11.15 53.29
N THR A 37 -9.49 -11.92 53.40
CA THR A 37 -9.58 -13.19 54.12
C THR A 37 -8.63 -14.23 53.50
N ALA A 38 -7.87 -14.90 54.36
CA ALA A 38 -6.80 -15.83 54.01
C ALA A 38 -7.22 -16.97 53.06
N ILE A 39 -6.29 -17.37 52.17
CA ILE A 39 -6.38 -18.62 51.39
C ILE A 39 -6.23 -19.80 52.37
N PRO A 40 -7.12 -20.82 52.37
CA PRO A 40 -7.04 -21.92 53.32
C PRO A 40 -5.85 -22.85 53.03
N SER A 41 -5.10 -23.22 54.07
CA SER A 41 -4.10 -24.30 54.01
C SER A 41 -4.75 -25.64 54.37
N GLY A 42 -4.84 -26.56 53.41
CA GLY A 42 -5.28 -27.94 53.61
C GLY A 42 -5.86 -28.57 52.34
N THR A 43 -5.64 -29.87 52.13
CA THR A 43 -6.20 -30.62 51.01
C THR A 43 -7.73 -30.59 51.09
N PRO A 44 -8.46 -30.08 50.08
CA PRO A 44 -9.92 -29.98 50.16
C PRO A 44 -10.58 -31.34 49.99
N ALA A 45 -11.48 -31.70 50.91
CA ALA A 45 -12.26 -32.95 50.88
C ALA A 45 -13.48 -32.90 49.94
N THR A 46 -13.63 -31.86 49.13
CA THR A 46 -14.73 -31.71 48.15
C THR A 46 -14.24 -30.94 46.94
N ALA A 47 -14.61 -31.41 45.74
CA ALA A 47 -14.19 -30.83 44.47
C ALA A 47 -14.81 -29.44 44.27
N TYR A 48 -13.97 -28.43 44.02
CA TYR A 48 -14.41 -27.08 43.68
C TYR A 48 -14.45 -26.89 42.16
N SER A 49 -15.55 -26.29 41.69
CA SER A 49 -15.96 -26.14 40.28
C SER A 49 -15.49 -24.84 39.61
N THR A 50 -14.31 -24.32 39.94
CA THR A 50 -13.82 -23.08 39.32
C THR A 50 -12.33 -23.14 39.00
N SER A 51 -12.00 -22.75 37.76
CA SER A 51 -10.67 -22.73 37.17
C SER A 51 -9.73 -21.77 37.91
N TRP A 52 -8.59 -22.28 38.39
CA TRP A 52 -7.54 -21.45 38.96
C TRP A 52 -6.57 -20.99 37.87
N ILE A 53 -6.40 -19.67 37.82
CA ILE A 53 -5.45 -18.93 36.99
C ILE A 53 -4.12 -18.91 37.75
N PHE A 54 -3.06 -19.43 37.11
CA PHE A 54 -1.67 -19.58 37.59
C PHE A 54 -1.46 -20.55 38.76
N ASP A 55 -1.38 -21.84 38.43
CA ASP A 55 -0.66 -22.81 39.24
C ASP A 55 0.83 -22.79 38.83
N SER A 56 1.67 -22.13 39.62
CA SER A 56 3.11 -22.36 39.60
C SER A 56 3.54 -23.01 40.91
N TYR A 57 2.99 -24.18 41.21
CA TYR A 57 3.44 -25.01 42.32
C TYR A 57 4.37 -26.12 41.82
N ARG A 58 5.68 -25.88 41.96
CA ARG A 58 6.76 -26.89 41.92
C ARG A 58 6.55 -28.08 40.97
N ALA A 59 6.58 -27.84 39.67
CA ALA A 59 6.79 -28.94 38.73
C ALA A 59 8.30 -29.14 38.53
N VAL A 60 8.86 -30.14 39.21
CA VAL A 60 9.95 -30.92 38.60
C VAL A 60 9.44 -31.29 37.21
N PRO A 61 10.17 -31.01 36.11
CA PRO A 61 9.64 -31.26 34.78
C PRO A 61 9.24 -32.74 34.68
N VAL A 62 7.96 -32.99 34.45
CA VAL A 62 7.48 -34.34 34.14
C VAL A 62 7.83 -34.58 32.68
N TYR A 63 8.97 -35.24 32.48
CA TYR A 63 9.42 -35.73 31.19
C TYR A 63 8.58 -36.94 30.79
N LEU A 64 7.64 -36.76 29.87
CA LEU A 64 7.05 -37.89 29.15
C LEU A 64 7.80 -37.99 27.82
N ALA A 65 8.85 -38.80 27.79
CA ALA A 65 9.45 -39.23 26.54
C ALA A 65 8.51 -40.24 25.89
N GLU A 66 7.98 -39.95 24.71
CA GLU A 66 7.38 -40.99 23.87
C GLU A 66 8.50 -41.79 23.18
N ALA A 67 8.29 -43.10 23.03
CA ALA A 67 9.31 -44.01 22.54
C ALA A 67 9.73 -43.67 21.10
N GLY A 68 10.95 -43.15 20.92
CA GLY A 68 11.57 -42.92 19.62
C GLY A 68 12.10 -41.51 19.37
N GLU A 69 11.90 -40.55 20.27
CA GLU A 69 12.38 -39.18 20.06
C GLU A 69 13.88 -39.03 20.41
N THR A 70 14.70 -38.67 19.41
CA THR A 70 16.16 -38.42 19.54
C THR A 70 16.51 -36.92 19.56
N ALA A 71 15.51 -36.02 19.57
CA ALA A 71 15.70 -34.58 19.62
C ALA A 71 14.87 -33.95 20.74
N GLN A 72 15.52 -33.13 21.58
CA GLN A 72 14.93 -32.52 22.77
C GLN A 72 14.18 -31.24 22.39
N PHE A 73 12.85 -31.26 22.45
CA PHE A 73 12.02 -30.06 22.28
C PHE A 73 11.29 -29.74 23.59
N SER A 74 11.49 -28.54 24.14
CA SER A 74 10.67 -28.07 25.26
C SER A 74 9.47 -27.28 24.74
N ARG A 75 8.25 -27.81 24.90
CA ARG A 75 7.01 -27.12 24.53
C ARG A 75 6.31 -26.64 25.81
N ARG A 76 6.24 -25.32 26.03
CA ARG A 76 5.37 -24.71 27.05
C ARG A 76 4.08 -24.26 26.37
N THR A 77 2.98 -24.97 26.59
CA THR A 77 1.66 -24.64 26.02
C THR A 77 0.70 -24.32 27.15
N GLN A 78 0.10 -23.12 27.13
CA GLN A 78 -1.09 -22.83 27.91
C GLN A 78 -2.31 -23.29 27.10
N TYR A 79 -3.13 -24.16 27.67
CA TYR A 79 -4.37 -24.62 27.05
C TYR A 79 -5.56 -23.99 27.79
N ASP A 80 -6.25 -23.05 27.15
CA ASP A 80 -7.55 -22.60 27.60
C ASP A 80 -8.62 -23.43 26.85
N ARG A 81 -9.28 -24.36 27.55
CA ARG A 81 -10.34 -25.23 26.99
C ARG A 81 -11.69 -24.89 27.63
N MET A 82 -12.77 -24.86 26.84
CA MET A 82 -14.15 -24.95 27.35
C MET A 82 -14.85 -26.22 26.84
N PRO A 83 -15.77 -26.83 27.61
CA PRO A 83 -16.68 -27.86 27.13
C PRO A 83 -18.12 -27.35 26.99
N GLY A 84 -18.77 -27.63 25.85
CA GLY A 84 -20.24 -27.73 25.72
C GLY A 84 -20.91 -26.90 24.61
N PRO A 85 -22.09 -27.32 24.11
CA PRO A 85 -22.90 -26.54 23.17
C PRO A 85 -23.54 -25.32 23.84
N HIS A 86 -23.47 -24.15 23.20
CA HIS A 86 -24.04 -22.90 23.68
C HIS A 86 -25.11 -22.36 22.71
N VAL A 87 -26.20 -21.81 23.24
CA VAL A 87 -27.23 -21.08 22.48
C VAL A 87 -27.07 -19.58 22.79
N GLY A 88 -26.53 -18.79 21.83
CA GLY A 88 -26.25 -17.35 21.98
C GLY A 88 -24.82 -16.95 21.58
N ILE A 89 -24.42 -15.71 21.90
CA ILE A 89 -23.04 -15.20 21.66
C ILE A 89 -22.12 -15.71 22.78
N MET A 90 -21.09 -16.48 22.40
CA MET A 90 -20.01 -16.89 23.30
C MET A 90 -18.86 -15.88 23.20
N ASN A 91 -18.47 -15.27 24.32
CA ASN A 91 -17.31 -14.37 24.42
C ASN A 91 -16.24 -15.04 25.29
N GLN A 92 -15.07 -15.32 24.73
CA GLN A 92 -13.90 -15.80 25.47
C GLN A 92 -12.81 -14.72 25.40
N ALA A 93 -12.22 -14.38 26.55
CA ALA A 93 -11.12 -13.43 26.63
C ALA A 93 -10.03 -13.95 27.57
N SER A 94 -8.83 -14.10 27.05
CA SER A 94 -7.58 -14.17 27.82
C SER A 94 -6.82 -12.87 27.56
N ALA A 95 -6.38 -12.18 28.61
CA ALA A 95 -5.78 -10.86 28.50
C ALA A 95 -4.53 -10.74 29.38
N LEU A 96 -3.45 -10.23 28.79
CA LEU A 96 -2.30 -9.68 29.50
C LEU A 96 -2.50 -8.17 29.55
N ILE A 97 -2.70 -7.60 30.74
CA ILE A 97 -2.99 -6.17 30.93
C ILE A 97 -1.81 -5.51 31.63
N ALA A 98 -1.16 -4.55 30.96
CA ALA A 98 -0.16 -3.68 31.54
C ALA A 98 -0.69 -2.25 31.64
N ARG A 99 -0.41 -1.55 32.74
CA ARG A 99 -0.82 -0.16 33.01
C ARG A 99 0.39 0.71 33.33
N PRO A 100 1.23 1.02 32.33
CA PRO A 100 2.37 1.90 32.53
C PRO A 100 1.90 3.33 32.88
N VAL A 101 2.68 4.02 33.72
CA VAL A 101 2.34 5.36 34.25
C VAL A 101 2.79 6.48 33.30
N GLY A 102 3.60 6.18 32.29
CA GLY A 102 4.33 7.18 31.52
C GLY A 102 5.56 7.65 32.29
N SER A 103 6.62 8.05 31.59
CA SER A 103 7.90 8.46 32.18
C SER A 103 7.84 9.77 33.01
N GLY A 104 6.69 10.46 33.01
CA GLY A 104 6.30 11.47 33.98
C GLY A 104 7.13 12.76 34.05
N THR A 105 8.22 12.88 33.29
CA THR A 105 9.18 13.98 33.53
C THR A 105 9.51 14.82 32.30
N ASN A 106 9.41 14.31 31.07
CA ASN A 106 9.62 15.11 29.84
C ASN A 106 8.95 14.42 28.64
N GLY A 107 8.69 15.16 27.56
CA GLY A 107 8.35 14.59 26.25
C GLY A 107 9.36 13.52 25.77
N PRO A 108 9.14 12.92 24.59
CA PRO A 108 9.35 11.50 24.21
C PRO A 108 10.77 10.93 24.37
N THR A 109 11.32 10.96 25.59
CA THR A 109 12.70 10.53 25.87
C THR A 109 12.75 9.08 26.38
N SER A 110 11.64 8.56 26.91
CA SER A 110 11.48 7.17 27.31
C SER A 110 10.04 6.71 27.05
N ALA A 111 9.92 5.54 26.43
CA ALA A 111 8.64 4.89 26.13
C ALA A 111 8.43 3.72 27.10
N ASP A 112 7.20 3.59 27.60
CA ASP A 112 6.80 2.41 28.36
C ASP A 112 6.20 1.36 27.41
N TYR A 113 6.47 0.07 27.66
CA TYR A 113 5.96 -1.04 26.86
C TYR A 113 5.05 -1.94 27.70
N GLY A 114 3.91 -2.33 27.13
CA GLY A 114 2.98 -3.25 27.80
C GLY A 114 3.39 -4.73 27.69
N MET A 115 4.07 -5.10 26.60
CA MET A 115 4.53 -6.46 26.35
C MET A 115 5.76 -6.42 25.43
N THR A 116 6.75 -7.26 25.74
CA THR A 116 7.95 -7.44 24.91
C THR A 116 8.18 -8.92 24.68
N ILE A 117 8.31 -9.31 23.41
CA ILE A 117 8.77 -10.65 23.01
C ILE A 117 10.17 -10.46 22.42
N SER A 118 11.17 -11.10 23.00
CA SER A 118 12.55 -11.04 22.52
C SER A 118 13.08 -12.44 22.26
N MET A 119 13.58 -12.67 21.05
CA MET A 119 14.22 -13.90 20.64
C MET A 119 15.51 -13.54 19.92
N ILE A 120 16.62 -13.85 20.58
CA ILE A 120 17.97 -13.50 20.11
C ILE A 120 18.75 -14.81 20.02
N LYS A 121 19.47 -14.98 18.91
CA LYS A 121 20.35 -16.14 18.73
C LYS A 121 21.40 -16.18 19.84
N GLU A 122 21.62 -17.36 20.42
CA GLU A 122 22.74 -17.56 21.34
C GLU A 122 24.07 -17.18 20.67
N GLY A 123 24.90 -16.41 21.37
CA GLY A 123 26.18 -15.92 20.85
C GLY A 123 26.09 -14.78 19.83
N TRP A 124 24.91 -14.17 19.60
CA TRP A 124 24.77 -12.96 18.77
C TRP A 124 25.63 -11.79 19.31
N PRO A 125 26.27 -10.98 18.43
CA PRO A 125 26.34 -11.10 16.96
C PRO A 125 27.44 -12.03 16.44
N SER A 126 28.22 -12.63 17.33
CA SER A 126 29.46 -13.36 17.02
C SER A 126 29.29 -14.86 16.67
N SER A 127 28.08 -15.42 16.78
CA SER A 127 27.85 -16.84 16.53
C SER A 127 28.18 -17.21 15.09
N THR A 128 29.04 -18.22 14.89
CA THR A 128 29.40 -18.77 13.58
C THR A 128 28.47 -19.90 13.11
N VAL A 129 27.53 -20.33 13.95
CA VAL A 129 26.60 -21.43 13.64
C VAL A 129 25.43 -20.92 12.80
N ALA A 130 25.29 -21.40 11.56
CA ALA A 130 24.16 -21.07 10.69
C ALA A 130 22.82 -21.60 11.24
N GLY A 131 21.71 -20.89 10.96
CA GLY A 131 20.37 -21.33 11.33
C GLY A 131 19.31 -20.24 11.10
N GLU A 132 18.06 -20.66 11.15
CA GLU A 132 16.86 -19.81 11.01
C GLU A 132 16.24 -19.56 12.40
N ILE A 133 15.69 -18.35 12.61
CA ILE A 133 14.97 -17.98 13.84
C ILE A 133 13.70 -17.25 13.42
N ASP A 134 12.56 -17.77 13.86
CA ASP A 134 11.26 -17.15 13.67
C ASP A 134 10.82 -16.38 14.92
N GLY A 135 10.18 -15.23 14.66
CA GLY A 135 9.63 -14.33 15.68
C GLY A 135 8.30 -14.84 16.26
N LEU A 136 7.22 -14.19 15.86
CA LEU A 136 5.88 -14.46 16.36
C LEU A 136 5.05 -15.13 15.26
N ASN A 137 4.50 -16.31 15.53
CA ASN A 137 3.50 -16.95 14.67
C ASN A 137 2.10 -16.78 15.30
N ILE A 138 1.17 -16.20 14.55
CA ILE A 138 -0.24 -16.03 14.96
C ILE A 138 -1.11 -16.82 13.98
N VAL A 139 -1.78 -17.86 14.47
CA VAL A 139 -2.67 -18.69 13.66
C VAL A 139 -4.11 -18.48 14.11
N VAL A 140 -4.94 -17.91 13.24
CA VAL A 140 -6.37 -17.70 13.46
C VAL A 140 -7.13 -18.30 12.28
N ARG A 141 -8.18 -19.08 12.56
CA ARG A 141 -9.04 -19.68 11.54
C ARG A 141 -10.48 -19.63 12.01
N ASN A 142 -11.38 -19.27 11.10
CA ASN A 142 -12.83 -19.33 11.31
C ASN A 142 -13.48 -20.06 10.13
N SER A 143 -14.60 -20.73 10.39
CA SER A 143 -15.43 -21.40 9.39
C SER A 143 -16.90 -21.26 9.77
N SER A 144 -17.75 -20.98 8.79
CA SER A 144 -19.21 -21.08 8.93
C SER A 144 -19.76 -21.92 7.78
N SER A 145 -20.59 -22.92 8.11
CA SER A 145 -21.25 -23.81 7.14
C SER A 145 -22.77 -23.61 7.08
N THR A 146 -23.30 -22.64 7.82
CA THR A 146 -24.74 -22.41 7.90
C THR A 146 -25.20 -21.64 6.66
N GLY A 147 -26.11 -22.21 5.86
CA GLY A 147 -26.76 -21.54 4.74
C GLY A 147 -26.15 -21.76 3.34
N GLY A 148 -25.27 -22.76 3.15
CA GLY A 148 -24.72 -23.09 1.83
C GLY A 148 -23.63 -22.15 1.30
N GLY A 149 -23.20 -21.17 2.11
CA GLY A 149 -22.08 -20.28 1.83
C GLY A 149 -21.01 -20.34 2.93
N TYR A 150 -19.74 -20.18 2.54
CA TYR A 150 -18.60 -20.13 3.46
C TYR A 150 -18.44 -18.71 4.04
N ASN A 151 -19.11 -18.41 5.17
CA ASN A 151 -19.19 -17.06 5.74
C ASN A 151 -18.34 -16.90 7.02
N GLY A 152 -17.02 -17.06 6.92
CA GLY A 152 -16.09 -16.84 8.05
C GLY A 152 -15.55 -15.42 8.12
N ASP A 153 -15.53 -14.82 9.31
CA ASP A 153 -14.86 -13.55 9.60
C ASP A 153 -13.86 -13.73 10.76
N CYS A 154 -12.58 -13.42 10.53
CA CYS A 154 -11.56 -13.49 11.56
C CYS A 154 -10.39 -12.57 11.23
N ALA A 155 -9.73 -12.07 12.28
CA ALA A 155 -8.55 -11.23 12.16
C ALA A 155 -7.41 -11.79 13.02
N GLY A 156 -6.18 -11.76 12.48
CA GLY A 156 -4.98 -12.18 13.22
C GLY A 156 -4.55 -11.17 14.28
N ILE A 157 -4.61 -9.88 13.94
CA ILE A 157 -4.31 -8.76 14.85
C ILE A 157 -5.41 -7.71 14.65
N LEU A 158 -6.07 -7.33 15.75
CA LEU A 158 -6.99 -6.20 15.81
C LEU A 158 -6.40 -5.17 16.76
N ALA A 159 -6.27 -3.93 16.31
CA ALA A 159 -5.67 -2.85 17.08
C ALA A 159 -6.58 -1.63 17.09
N ASN A 160 -6.68 -0.99 18.25
CA ASN A 160 -7.32 0.31 18.41
C ASN A 160 -6.36 1.18 19.23
N VAL A 161 -5.71 2.13 18.54
CA VAL A 161 -4.74 3.04 19.14
C VAL A 161 -5.31 4.44 19.05
N GLY A 162 -5.35 5.12 20.19
CA GLY A 162 -5.86 6.47 20.29
C GLY A 162 -4.99 7.30 21.22
N VAL A 163 -4.91 8.59 20.93
CA VAL A 163 -4.25 9.59 21.76
C VAL A 163 -5.15 10.80 21.88
N THR A 164 -5.07 11.53 22.99
CA THR A 164 -5.79 12.79 23.20
C THR A 164 -4.82 13.97 23.10
N GLY A 165 -5.32 15.13 22.67
CA GLY A 165 -4.52 16.34 22.52
C GLY A 165 -3.50 16.26 21.38
N ASN A 166 -2.35 16.92 21.56
CA ASN A 166 -1.25 17.01 20.60
C ASN A 166 -0.29 15.82 20.73
N GLY A 167 -0.82 14.60 20.69
CA GLY A 167 -0.04 13.38 20.80
C GLY A 167 0.27 12.75 19.43
N TYR A 168 0.96 11.61 19.44
CA TYR A 168 1.22 10.80 18.26
C TYR A 168 0.56 9.43 18.44
N ALA A 169 -0.15 8.95 17.43
CA ALA A 169 -0.72 7.61 17.39
C ALA A 169 -0.40 6.92 16.07
N ALA A 170 0.03 5.67 16.14
CA ALA A 170 0.18 4.79 14.98
C ALA A 170 -0.20 3.37 15.39
N VAL A 171 -0.79 2.61 14.47
CA VAL A 171 -1.15 1.20 14.73
C VAL A 171 0.07 0.30 14.59
N LEU A 172 0.88 0.55 13.56
CA LEU A 172 2.12 -0.17 13.32
C LEU A 172 3.25 0.83 13.15
N GLU A 173 4.34 0.57 13.86
CA GLU A 173 5.65 1.15 13.58
C GLU A 173 6.64 -0.01 13.49
N SER A 174 7.36 -0.09 12.38
CA SER A 174 8.29 -1.18 12.12
C SER A 174 9.62 -0.66 11.60
N GLN A 175 10.63 -1.47 11.86
CA GLN A 175 11.98 -1.29 11.34
C GLN A 175 12.52 -2.66 11.00
N CYS A 176 13.05 -2.80 9.79
CA CYS A 176 13.77 -3.99 9.36
C CYS A 176 15.17 -3.56 8.92
N SER A 177 16.20 -4.24 9.43
CA SER A 177 17.59 -3.86 9.19
C SER A 177 18.44 -5.07 8.87
N VAL A 178 19.42 -4.87 7.99
CA VAL A 178 20.55 -5.79 7.83
C VAL A 178 21.73 -5.19 8.60
N LEU A 179 22.33 -5.98 9.48
CA LEU A 179 23.50 -5.59 10.27
C LEU A 179 24.76 -6.26 9.73
N SER A 180 25.90 -5.58 9.85
CA SER A 180 27.22 -6.16 9.71
C SER A 180 27.52 -7.12 10.87
N ASN A 181 28.59 -7.89 10.74
CA ASN A 181 29.12 -8.74 11.82
C ASN A 181 29.62 -7.95 13.05
N THR A 182 29.82 -6.64 12.93
CA THR A 182 30.18 -5.75 14.04
C THR A 182 28.97 -4.98 14.60
N GLY A 183 27.75 -5.27 14.10
CA GLY A 183 26.51 -4.62 14.55
C GLY A 183 26.21 -3.28 13.88
N ALA A 184 26.96 -2.87 12.86
CA ALA A 184 26.66 -1.65 12.09
C ALA A 184 25.50 -1.91 11.14
N ILE A 185 24.59 -0.94 10.98
CA ILE A 185 23.44 -1.08 10.08
C ILE A 185 23.90 -0.80 8.65
N LEU A 186 23.70 -1.77 7.75
CA LEU A 186 24.07 -1.66 6.35
C LEU A 186 22.91 -1.15 5.50
N HIS A 187 21.70 -1.68 5.75
CA HIS A 187 20.46 -1.23 5.14
C HIS A 187 19.34 -1.23 6.17
N GLN A 188 18.42 -0.28 6.04
CA GLN A 188 17.26 -0.20 6.93
C GLN A 188 16.05 0.40 6.24
N ILE A 189 14.91 -0.26 6.39
CA ILE A 189 13.60 0.28 6.03
C ILE A 189 12.80 0.52 7.30
N ALA A 190 12.25 1.72 7.45
CA ALA A 190 11.26 2.05 8.47
C ALA A 190 9.90 2.24 7.82
N ALA A 191 8.85 1.67 8.43
CA ALA A 191 7.49 1.83 7.95
C ALA A 191 6.52 2.11 9.09
N GLN A 192 5.47 2.87 8.80
CA GLN A 192 4.40 3.20 9.73
C GLN A 192 3.05 3.06 9.02
N GLN A 193 2.02 2.62 9.76
CA GLN A 193 0.66 2.47 9.24
C GLN A 193 -0.37 3.09 10.18
N SER A 194 -1.40 3.69 9.58
CA SER A 194 -2.49 4.36 10.29
C SER A 194 -1.98 5.40 11.29
N VAL A 195 -1.18 6.35 10.79
CA VAL A 195 -0.57 7.43 11.57
C VAL A 195 -1.54 8.59 11.71
N VAL A 196 -1.73 9.05 12.95
CA VAL A 196 -2.43 10.27 13.33
C VAL A 196 -1.47 11.11 14.17
N ASP A 197 -0.90 12.14 13.56
CA ASP A 197 0.03 13.07 14.19
C ASP A 197 -0.45 14.52 14.01
N PRO A 198 -1.30 15.01 14.93
CA PRO A 198 -1.78 16.39 14.92
C PRO A 198 -0.68 17.43 15.17
N VAL A 199 0.46 17.04 15.76
CA VAL A 199 1.59 17.96 16.02
C VAL A 199 2.25 18.36 14.72
N ALA A 200 2.53 17.37 13.86
CA ALA A 200 3.13 17.60 12.55
C ALA A 200 2.10 17.82 11.44
N GLY A 201 0.80 17.63 11.72
CA GLY A 201 -0.28 17.70 10.73
C GLY A 201 -0.29 16.51 9.77
N ASN A 202 0.32 15.38 10.15
CA ASN A 202 0.45 14.19 9.30
C ASN A 202 -0.63 13.16 9.63
N TYR A 203 -1.45 12.82 8.65
CA TYR A 203 -2.50 11.81 8.74
C TYR A 203 -2.32 10.81 7.61
N LEU A 204 -1.56 9.75 7.86
CA LEU A 204 -1.00 8.88 6.83
C LEU A 204 -1.56 7.47 6.95
N GLY A 205 -2.09 6.93 5.85
CA GLY A 205 -2.46 5.51 5.79
C GLY A 205 -1.22 4.60 5.83
N TYR A 206 -0.19 4.96 5.05
CA TYR A 206 1.09 4.25 4.98
C TYR A 206 2.24 5.26 4.80
N TYR A 207 3.33 5.03 5.53
CA TYR A 207 4.59 5.75 5.41
C TYR A 207 5.74 4.75 5.36
N CYS A 208 6.70 4.94 4.47
CA CYS A 208 7.87 4.08 4.35
C CYS A 208 9.08 4.87 3.89
N THR A 209 10.26 4.56 4.44
CA THR A 209 11.49 5.26 4.11
C THR A 209 12.71 4.34 4.21
N PRO A 210 13.61 4.35 3.20
CA PRO A 210 14.95 3.80 3.36
C PRO A 210 15.74 4.70 4.31
N SER A 211 15.86 4.29 5.57
CA SER A 211 16.47 5.09 6.63
C SER A 211 18.00 4.96 6.66
N VAL A 212 18.54 3.86 6.11
CA VAL A 212 19.97 3.62 5.90
C VAL A 212 20.15 2.85 4.59
N GLY A 213 21.09 3.30 3.76
CA GLY A 213 21.35 2.74 2.43
C GLY A 213 20.25 3.06 1.41
N ASP A 214 20.54 2.84 0.13
CA ASP A 214 19.55 3.01 -0.94
C ASP A 214 18.53 1.86 -0.92
N GLY A 215 17.25 2.19 -1.15
CA GLY A 215 16.16 1.22 -1.26
C GLY A 215 15.82 0.90 -2.72
N THR A 216 15.42 -0.34 -3.00
CA THR A 216 15.05 -0.77 -4.37
C THR A 216 13.63 -0.33 -4.75
N ALA A 217 12.65 -0.53 -3.85
CA ALA A 217 11.26 -0.18 -4.10
C ALA A 217 10.52 0.03 -2.76
N ALA A 218 9.68 1.07 -2.69
CA ALA A 218 8.77 1.28 -1.55
C ALA A 218 7.53 0.38 -1.61
N PHE A 219 7.10 0.01 -2.83
CA PHE A 219 6.03 -0.94 -3.09
C PHE A 219 6.48 -1.91 -4.18
N TYR A 220 6.26 -3.20 -3.96
CA TYR A 220 6.55 -4.26 -4.94
C TYR A 220 5.39 -5.24 -4.98
N ALA A 221 4.75 -5.37 -6.14
CA ALA A 221 3.67 -6.30 -6.38
C ALA A 221 4.02 -7.17 -7.59
N ALA A 222 3.88 -8.48 -7.44
CA ALA A 222 4.13 -9.47 -8.49
C ALA A 222 3.11 -10.61 -8.38
N ALA A 223 2.83 -11.27 -9.51
CA ALA A 223 2.06 -12.52 -9.54
C ALA A 223 2.98 -13.65 -10.00
N SER A 224 2.71 -14.89 -9.56
CA SER A 224 3.42 -16.05 -10.09
C SER A 224 2.99 -16.33 -11.53
N ASN A 225 3.78 -17.12 -12.27
CA ASN A 225 3.69 -17.27 -13.73
C ASN A 225 2.32 -17.64 -14.32
N SER A 226 1.42 -18.23 -13.52
CA SER A 226 0.07 -18.63 -13.96
C SER A 226 -1.05 -17.79 -13.36
N ASN A 227 -0.71 -16.74 -12.60
CA ASN A 227 -1.64 -15.88 -11.89
C ASN A 227 -1.53 -14.44 -12.38
N SER A 228 -2.55 -13.63 -12.08
CA SER A 228 -2.53 -12.20 -12.40
C SER A 228 -3.24 -11.40 -11.32
N TRP A 229 -2.79 -10.16 -11.15
CA TRP A 229 -3.55 -9.14 -10.43
C TRP A 229 -4.58 -8.53 -11.40
N GLU A 230 -5.80 -8.26 -10.93
CA GLU A 230 -6.71 -7.40 -11.71
C GLU A 230 -6.17 -5.97 -11.74
N TYR A 231 -5.73 -5.46 -10.58
CA TYR A 231 -5.11 -4.16 -10.39
C TYR A 231 -3.84 -4.29 -9.54
N LEU A 232 -2.76 -3.63 -9.96
CA LEU A 232 -1.57 -3.41 -9.12
C LEU A 232 -1.84 -2.30 -8.11
N PHE A 233 -2.60 -1.27 -8.52
CA PHE A 233 -3.08 -0.20 -7.65
C PHE A 233 -4.51 0.17 -8.02
N ARG A 234 -5.35 0.42 -7.02
CA ARG A 234 -6.73 0.85 -7.17
C ARG A 234 -7.01 2.01 -6.23
N GLY A 235 -7.52 3.10 -6.78
CA GLY A 235 -7.96 4.27 -6.04
C GLY A 235 -9.46 4.46 -6.19
N ASP A 236 -10.21 4.30 -5.11
CA ASP A 236 -11.63 4.61 -5.05
C ASP A 236 -11.85 5.94 -4.29
N THR A 237 -12.82 6.72 -4.75
CA THR A 237 -13.24 7.98 -4.07
C THR A 237 -14.19 7.75 -2.91
N SER A 238 -14.76 6.55 -2.80
CA SER A 238 -15.70 6.17 -1.75
C SER A 238 -15.60 4.67 -1.47
N GLN A 239 -15.50 4.32 -0.19
CA GLN A 239 -15.49 2.92 0.24
C GLN A 239 -16.80 2.23 -0.14
N GLY A 240 -16.72 1.04 -0.73
CA GLY A 240 -17.85 0.15 -0.94
C GLY A 240 -18.88 0.58 -1.99
N VAL A 241 -18.61 1.63 -2.78
CA VAL A 241 -19.52 2.09 -3.84
C VAL A 241 -18.95 1.72 -5.22
N PRO A 242 -19.54 0.74 -5.93
CA PRO A 242 -19.13 0.40 -7.30
C PRO A 242 -19.18 1.62 -8.23
N GLY A 243 -18.21 1.73 -9.14
CA GLY A 243 -18.18 2.80 -10.15
C GLY A 243 -17.63 4.15 -9.67
N ARG A 244 -17.23 4.28 -8.41
CA ARG A 244 -16.59 5.49 -7.84
C ARG A 244 -15.07 5.43 -7.83
N GLN A 245 -14.47 4.93 -8.91
CA GLN A 245 -13.02 4.87 -9.07
C GLN A 245 -12.46 6.25 -9.46
N ALA A 246 -11.29 6.59 -8.95
CA ALA A 246 -10.53 7.78 -9.36
C ALA A 246 -9.45 7.39 -10.37
N PHE A 247 -8.65 6.38 -10.04
CA PHE A 247 -7.57 5.88 -10.87
C PHE A 247 -7.34 4.40 -10.61
N ASN A 248 -6.88 3.67 -11.63
CA ASN A 248 -6.37 2.31 -11.48
C ASN A 248 -5.07 2.15 -12.26
N ILE A 249 -4.19 1.28 -11.76
CA ILE A 249 -3.14 0.64 -12.54
C ILE A 249 -3.51 -0.83 -12.65
N THR A 250 -3.83 -1.32 -13.85
CA THR A 250 -4.22 -2.72 -14.08
C THR A 250 -3.06 -3.68 -13.84
N GLY A 251 -3.35 -4.98 -13.73
CA GLY A 251 -2.31 -6.03 -13.69
C GLY A 251 -1.37 -6.06 -14.89
N THR A 252 -1.79 -5.48 -16.01
CA THR A 252 -0.99 -5.33 -17.24
C THR A 252 -0.25 -4.00 -17.33
N GLY A 253 -0.30 -3.17 -16.27
CA GLY A 253 0.39 -1.88 -16.20
C GLY A 253 -0.30 -0.75 -16.97
N GLN A 254 -1.58 -0.90 -17.35
CA GLN A 254 -2.33 0.18 -17.99
C GLN A 254 -2.83 1.15 -16.91
N ALA A 255 -2.68 2.45 -17.15
CA ALA A 255 -3.21 3.49 -16.27
C ALA A 255 -4.60 3.90 -16.73
N GLU A 256 -5.61 3.74 -15.87
CA GLU A 256 -6.97 4.16 -16.11
C GLU A 256 -7.30 5.37 -15.24
N PHE A 257 -7.78 6.43 -15.86
CA PHE A 257 -8.21 7.66 -15.21
C PHE A 257 -9.71 7.82 -15.40
N PHE A 258 -10.45 7.93 -14.31
CA PHE A 258 -11.90 8.00 -14.32
C PHE A 258 -12.37 9.44 -14.16
N ASP A 259 -13.56 9.73 -14.69
CA ASP A 259 -14.18 11.04 -14.57
C ASP A 259 -14.48 11.38 -13.10
N ILE A 260 -13.94 12.52 -12.67
CA ILE A 260 -14.06 13.07 -11.33
C ILE A 260 -15.53 13.39 -10.99
N LEU A 261 -16.36 13.65 -12.00
CA LEU A 261 -17.77 13.98 -11.82
C LEU A 261 -18.69 12.74 -11.77
N GLY A 262 -18.13 11.52 -11.83
CA GLY A 262 -18.88 10.28 -11.64
C GLY A 262 -19.68 9.83 -12.86
N GLY A 263 -19.41 10.37 -14.05
CA GLY A 263 -20.11 10.03 -15.29
C GLY A 263 -19.74 8.68 -15.91
N GLY A 264 -18.98 7.82 -15.21
CA GLY A 264 -18.54 6.51 -15.69
C GLY A 264 -17.60 6.55 -16.91
N SER A 265 -17.22 7.74 -17.37
CA SER A 265 -16.24 7.92 -18.44
C SER A 265 -14.84 7.68 -17.90
N ARG A 266 -13.98 7.08 -18.72
CA ARG A 266 -12.56 6.90 -18.42
C ARG A 266 -11.67 7.18 -19.62
N ARG A 267 -10.39 7.36 -19.34
CA ARG A 267 -9.30 7.33 -20.33
C ARG A 267 -8.25 6.34 -19.86
N THR A 268 -7.71 5.58 -20.81
CA THR A 268 -6.64 4.62 -20.53
C THR A 268 -5.38 5.06 -21.26
N VAL A 269 -4.27 5.12 -20.52
CA VAL A 269 -2.92 5.30 -21.06
C VAL A 269 -2.20 3.97 -20.92
N ARG A 270 -1.57 3.51 -22.01
CA ARG A 270 -0.81 2.26 -22.01
C ARG A 270 0.38 2.34 -22.94
N ASN A 271 1.37 1.47 -22.70
CA ASN A 271 2.31 1.06 -23.72
C ASN A 271 1.88 -0.33 -24.22
N ASN A 272 1.66 -0.46 -25.52
CA ASN A 272 1.35 -1.75 -26.14
C ASN A 272 2.29 -1.97 -27.33
N ALA A 273 3.16 -2.97 -27.23
CA ALA A 273 4.14 -3.30 -28.25
C ALA A 273 5.00 -2.10 -28.72
N GLY A 274 5.46 -1.26 -27.78
CA GLY A 274 6.30 -0.10 -28.07
C GLY A 274 5.53 1.16 -28.46
N VAL A 275 4.20 1.13 -28.51
CA VAL A 275 3.38 2.31 -28.80
C VAL A 275 2.74 2.83 -27.52
N LEU A 276 3.06 4.07 -27.15
CA LEU A 276 2.33 4.81 -26.13
C LEU A 276 0.99 5.26 -26.72
N SER A 277 -0.14 4.87 -26.12
CA SER A 277 -1.46 5.23 -26.62
C SER A 277 -2.43 5.71 -25.55
N VAL A 278 -3.32 6.62 -25.94
CA VAL A 278 -4.50 7.07 -25.16
C VAL A 278 -5.76 6.54 -25.82
N LEU A 279 -6.55 5.79 -25.08
CA LEU A 279 -7.76 5.16 -25.60
C LEU A 279 -9.03 5.99 -25.34
N ASN A 280 -10.05 5.73 -26.14
CA ASN A 280 -11.42 6.16 -25.87
C ASN A 280 -12.00 5.47 -24.61
N ASN A 281 -13.16 5.96 -24.16
CA ASN A 281 -13.87 5.42 -22.99
C ASN A 281 -14.12 3.90 -23.06
N ALA A 282 -14.53 3.42 -24.25
CA ALA A 282 -14.81 2.01 -24.50
C ALA A 282 -13.55 1.14 -24.61
N ARG A 283 -12.35 1.73 -24.63
CA ARG A 283 -11.06 1.05 -24.82
C ARG A 283 -10.95 0.27 -26.13
N THR A 284 -11.66 0.72 -27.17
CA THR A 284 -11.68 0.10 -28.49
C THR A 284 -10.91 0.88 -29.54
N VAL A 285 -10.64 2.17 -29.29
CA VAL A 285 -9.96 3.06 -30.25
C VAL A 285 -8.82 3.80 -29.57
N GLU A 286 -7.65 3.79 -30.21
CA GLU A 286 -6.53 4.65 -29.85
C GLU A 286 -6.75 6.04 -30.46
N THR A 287 -6.99 7.02 -29.60
CA THR A 287 -7.29 8.41 -29.99
C THR A 287 -6.04 9.24 -30.22
N LEU A 288 -4.94 8.85 -29.55
CA LEU A 288 -3.61 9.45 -29.66
C LEU A 288 -2.58 8.33 -29.54
N THR A 289 -1.56 8.32 -30.41
CA THR A 289 -0.44 7.38 -30.32
C THR A 289 0.90 8.05 -30.58
N LEU A 290 1.95 7.53 -29.94
CA LEU A 290 3.35 7.85 -30.20
C LEU A 290 4.13 6.54 -30.30
N ASN A 291 4.86 6.34 -31.39
CA ASN A 291 5.70 5.16 -31.61
C ASN A 291 7.19 5.48 -31.48
N ASP A 292 8.03 4.45 -31.52
CA ASP A 292 9.50 4.56 -31.39
C ASP A 292 10.16 5.35 -32.53
N ALA A 293 9.50 5.49 -33.68
CA ALA A 293 9.97 6.33 -34.78
C ALA A 293 9.66 7.83 -34.57
N GLY A 294 9.00 8.19 -33.45
CA GLY A 294 8.60 9.56 -33.14
C GLY A 294 7.33 10.04 -33.86
N THR A 295 6.59 9.14 -34.51
CA THR A 295 5.34 9.50 -35.19
C THR A 295 4.23 9.71 -34.16
N LEU A 296 3.72 10.95 -34.10
CA LEU A 296 2.50 11.28 -33.38
C LEU A 296 1.30 11.10 -34.30
N SER A 297 0.33 10.27 -33.92
CA SER A 297 -0.92 10.10 -34.67
C SER A 297 -2.13 10.46 -33.81
N VAL A 298 -3.10 11.13 -34.42
CA VAL A 298 -4.39 11.46 -33.82
C VAL A 298 -5.49 10.82 -34.66
N THR A 299 -6.34 10.02 -34.02
CA THR A 299 -7.56 9.53 -34.66
C THR A 299 -8.63 10.60 -34.55
N GLY A 300 -8.97 11.25 -35.66
CA GLY A 300 -9.97 12.32 -35.72
C GLY A 300 -9.38 13.65 -36.17
N SER A 301 -10.09 14.74 -35.88
CA SER A 301 -9.64 16.09 -36.22
C SER A 301 -8.73 16.66 -35.13
N MET A 302 -7.72 17.44 -35.54
CA MET A 302 -6.89 18.24 -34.65
C MET A 302 -7.32 19.71 -34.74
N ASN A 303 -7.39 20.37 -33.59
CA ASN A 303 -7.66 21.81 -33.49
C ASN A 303 -6.59 22.44 -32.59
N THR A 304 -6.02 23.57 -33.01
CA THR A 304 -4.99 24.32 -32.27
C THR A 304 -5.59 25.34 -31.29
N GLY A 305 -6.92 25.49 -31.26
CA GLY A 305 -7.62 26.45 -30.41
C GLY A 305 -7.68 27.85 -31.01
N ALA A 306 -8.29 28.78 -30.26
CA ALA A 306 -8.45 30.16 -30.71
C ALA A 306 -7.08 30.85 -30.86
N GLY A 307 -6.83 31.45 -32.03
CA GLY A 307 -5.56 32.12 -32.33
C GLY A 307 -4.39 31.17 -32.63
N GLY A 308 -4.62 29.85 -32.64
CA GLY A 308 -3.61 28.86 -32.97
C GLY A 308 -3.23 28.87 -34.46
N ASN A 309 -1.99 28.46 -34.75
CA ASN A 309 -1.49 28.24 -36.10
C ASN A 309 -0.82 26.86 -36.20
N TYR A 310 -0.69 26.35 -37.42
CA TYR A 310 0.17 25.20 -37.71
C TYR A 310 1.50 25.70 -38.25
N ALA A 311 2.60 25.20 -37.67
CA ALA A 311 3.96 25.55 -38.06
C ALA A 311 4.81 24.30 -38.28
N ILE A 312 5.77 24.38 -39.20
CA ILE A 312 6.76 23.33 -39.48
C ILE A 312 8.14 23.98 -39.38
N GLY A 313 9.02 23.44 -38.54
CA GLY A 313 10.35 24.01 -38.32
C GLY A 313 10.31 25.47 -37.83
N ASN A 314 9.36 25.79 -36.96
CA ASN A 314 9.06 27.15 -36.47
C ASN A 314 8.60 28.16 -37.54
N VAL A 315 8.28 27.70 -38.75
CA VAL A 315 7.71 28.53 -39.81
C VAL A 315 6.22 28.27 -39.90
N GLN A 316 5.40 29.31 -39.77
CA GLN A 316 3.95 29.20 -39.91
C GLN A 316 3.58 28.74 -41.34
N VAL A 317 2.77 27.69 -41.43
CA VAL A 317 2.29 27.13 -42.71
C VAL A 317 0.77 27.26 -42.89
N VAL A 318 0.00 27.25 -41.81
CA VAL A 318 -1.46 27.48 -41.84
C VAL A 318 -1.86 28.35 -40.66
N ARG A 319 -2.69 29.37 -40.92
CA ARG A 319 -3.32 30.24 -39.91
C ARG A 319 -4.83 30.02 -39.87
N ALA A 320 -5.52 30.80 -39.04
CA ALA A 320 -6.97 30.90 -39.09
C ALA A 320 -7.48 31.22 -40.50
N ARG A 321 -8.67 30.70 -40.84
CA ARG A 321 -9.33 30.94 -42.13
C ARG A 321 -9.42 32.43 -42.45
N GLU A 322 -9.06 32.81 -43.67
CA GLU A 322 -9.25 34.17 -44.16
C GLU A 322 -10.67 34.33 -44.74
N VAL A 323 -11.38 35.36 -44.31
CA VAL A 323 -12.80 35.59 -44.66
C VAL A 323 -12.95 36.81 -45.58
N GLY A 324 -14.12 36.97 -46.23
CA GLY A 324 -14.39 38.09 -47.15
C GLY A 324 -14.23 37.78 -48.64
N TYR A 325 -14.06 36.50 -49.01
CA TYR A 325 -13.98 36.08 -50.42
C TYR A 325 -15.37 35.82 -51.00
N ALA A 326 -15.67 36.38 -52.18
CA ALA A 326 -16.81 35.95 -52.98
C ALA A 326 -16.45 34.74 -53.85
N ALA A 327 -17.30 33.71 -53.89
CA ALA A 327 -17.07 32.52 -54.71
C ALA A 327 -17.16 32.85 -56.22
N MET A 328 -16.12 32.52 -56.99
CA MET A 328 -16.14 32.66 -58.44
C MET A 328 -17.20 31.75 -59.07
N THR A 329 -17.92 32.27 -60.07
CA THR A 329 -18.92 31.54 -60.85
C THR A 329 -18.35 31.01 -62.16
N GLY A 330 -19.11 30.18 -62.89
CA GLY A 330 -18.66 29.55 -64.14
C GLY A 330 -18.01 28.18 -63.95
N THR A 331 -17.43 27.63 -65.02
CA THR A 331 -16.87 26.27 -65.04
C THR A 331 -15.44 26.25 -64.54
N ALA A 332 -15.16 25.45 -63.51
CA ALA A 332 -13.81 25.13 -63.07
C ALA A 332 -13.17 24.10 -64.02
N ASP A 333 -11.89 24.26 -64.34
CA ASP A 333 -11.13 23.32 -65.16
C ASP A 333 -9.88 22.83 -64.43
N LYS A 334 -9.93 21.57 -63.98
CA LYS A 334 -8.78 20.84 -63.43
C LYS A 334 -8.17 19.84 -64.43
N GLY A 335 -8.92 19.45 -65.46
CA GLY A 335 -8.65 18.28 -66.29
C GLY A 335 -7.92 18.56 -67.59
N SER A 336 -7.98 19.79 -68.12
CA SER A 336 -7.23 20.13 -69.33
C SER A 336 -5.73 20.27 -69.06
N VAL A 337 -4.92 19.98 -70.08
CA VAL A 337 -3.48 20.28 -70.07
C VAL A 337 -3.30 21.79 -70.02
N PHE A 338 -2.62 22.28 -68.99
CA PHE A 338 -2.34 23.70 -68.82
C PHE A 338 -0.95 24.03 -69.36
N ASN A 339 -0.85 24.36 -70.64
CA ASN A 339 0.42 24.81 -71.24
C ASN A 339 0.58 26.31 -71.04
N GLN A 340 1.51 26.70 -70.18
CA GLN A 340 1.76 28.10 -69.81
C GLN A 340 2.08 28.99 -71.02
N SER A 341 2.69 28.42 -72.06
CA SER A 341 3.07 29.15 -73.27
C SER A 341 1.93 29.35 -74.26
N THR A 342 0.80 28.65 -74.11
CA THR A 342 -0.31 28.66 -75.07
C THR A 342 -1.69 28.78 -74.43
N VAL A 343 -1.74 29.11 -73.13
CA VAL A 343 -2.99 29.18 -72.37
C VAL A 343 -3.86 30.34 -72.86
N THR A 344 -5.16 30.09 -73.04
CA THR A 344 -6.12 31.16 -73.31
C THR A 344 -6.59 31.82 -72.01
N LEU A 345 -7.12 33.04 -72.12
CA LEU A 345 -7.64 33.77 -70.95
C LEU A 345 -8.78 33.01 -70.24
N GLN A 346 -9.62 32.32 -71.01
CA GLN A 346 -10.69 31.47 -70.48
C GLN A 346 -10.13 30.28 -69.70
N GLN A 347 -9.11 29.60 -70.22
CA GLN A 347 -8.44 28.50 -69.53
C GLN A 347 -7.77 28.99 -68.24
N LEU A 348 -7.15 30.18 -68.27
CA LEU A 348 -6.59 30.81 -67.07
C LEU A 348 -7.66 31.10 -66.02
N ALA A 349 -8.78 31.73 -66.41
CA ALA A 349 -9.88 32.03 -65.48
C ALA A 349 -10.49 30.78 -64.86
N ALA A 350 -10.73 29.73 -65.66
CA ALA A 350 -11.23 28.44 -65.17
C ALA A 350 -10.23 27.75 -64.22
N ARG A 351 -8.92 27.93 -64.43
CA ARG A 351 -7.86 27.43 -63.56
C ARG A 351 -7.79 28.20 -62.23
N VAL A 352 -7.89 29.53 -62.28
CA VAL A 352 -7.94 30.38 -61.07
C VAL A 352 -9.17 30.06 -60.22
N LYS A 353 -10.35 29.91 -60.84
CA LYS A 353 -11.55 29.45 -60.13
C LYS A 353 -11.32 28.09 -59.46
N SER A 354 -10.69 27.15 -60.16
CA SER A 354 -10.39 25.82 -59.60
C SER A 354 -9.48 25.88 -58.38
N LEU A 355 -8.53 26.82 -58.35
CA LEU A 355 -7.67 27.07 -57.19
C LEU A 355 -8.47 27.67 -56.03
N GLN A 356 -9.32 28.68 -56.29
CA GLN A 356 -10.19 29.26 -55.26
C GLN A 356 -11.11 28.20 -54.65
N ASP A 357 -11.79 27.42 -55.48
CA ASP A 357 -12.68 26.33 -55.04
C ASP A 357 -11.94 25.34 -54.13
N SER A 358 -10.69 24.99 -54.49
CA SER A 358 -9.83 24.13 -53.67
C SER A 358 -9.44 24.75 -52.33
N LEU A 359 -9.07 26.03 -52.29
CA LEU A 359 -8.72 26.73 -51.04
C LEU A 359 -9.93 26.89 -50.11
N MET A 360 -11.12 27.14 -50.67
CA MET A 360 -12.38 27.18 -49.92
C MET A 360 -12.74 25.79 -49.36
N LEU A 361 -12.55 24.73 -50.15
CA LEU A 361 -12.81 23.36 -49.72
C LEU A 361 -11.88 22.91 -48.57
N HIS A 362 -10.59 23.26 -48.63
CA HIS A 362 -9.66 23.06 -47.51
C HIS A 362 -9.96 23.96 -46.31
N GLY A 363 -10.78 25.01 -46.49
CA GLY A 363 -11.15 25.95 -45.46
C GLY A 363 -10.10 27.00 -45.13
N LEU A 364 -9.14 27.24 -46.03
CA LEU A 364 -8.11 28.27 -45.89
C LEU A 364 -8.67 29.68 -46.15
N ILE A 365 -9.63 29.79 -47.07
CA ILE A 365 -10.39 31.01 -47.35
C ILE A 365 -11.90 30.74 -47.27
N GLY A 366 -12.71 31.78 -47.09
CA GLY A 366 -14.16 31.67 -47.03
C GLY A 366 -14.89 33.00 -47.22
N VAL A 367 -16.21 32.90 -47.28
CA VAL A 367 -17.12 34.05 -47.34
C VAL A 367 -17.12 34.76 -46.00
#